data_AF-A0AAN6VCQ7-F1
#
_entry.id   AF-A0AAN6VCQ7-F1
#
_cell.length_a   1.000
_cell.length_b   1.000
_cell.length_c   1.000
_cell.angle_alpha   90.00
_cell.angle_beta   90.00
_cell.angle_gamma   90.00
#
_symmetry.space_group_name_H-M   'P 1'
#
loop_
_entity.id
_entity.type
_entity.pdbx_description
1 polymer ?
#
loop_
_entity_poly.entity_id
_entity_poly.type
_entity_poly.pdbx_seq_one_letter_code
_entity_poly.pdbx_strand_id
1 'polypeptide(L)'
;MASTPDPKLTHKDYTVGWVSALTLELTAARAMLEEEHPLLSTPPGDTNTYTLGSIGGHNIVIACLPMGKIGNNPAATVATQMIRTFPCIRFGLMVGIG
;
A
#
# COMPACT_ATOMS: atom_id res chain seq x y z
N MET A 1 9.18 29.98 -11.21
CA MET A 1 9.40 29.12 -10.01
C MET A 1 9.81 27.76 -10.53
N ALA A 2 11.03 27.32 -10.27
CA ALA A 2 11.48 26.00 -10.73
C ALA A 2 10.80 24.94 -9.85
N SER A 3 10.04 24.04 -10.45
CA SER A 3 9.56 22.83 -9.78
C SER A 3 10.80 22.02 -9.37
N THR A 4 11.04 21.88 -8.07
CA THR A 4 11.98 20.89 -7.55
C THR A 4 11.60 19.53 -8.13
N PRO A 5 12.53 18.76 -8.72
CA PRO A 5 12.22 17.42 -9.17
C PRO A 5 11.75 16.61 -7.97
N ASP A 6 10.59 15.95 -8.10
CA ASP A 6 10.05 15.12 -7.03
C ASP A 6 11.12 14.11 -6.59
N PRO A 7 11.44 14.04 -5.29
CA PRO A 7 12.44 13.11 -4.81
C PRO A 7 12.06 11.70 -5.22
N LYS A 8 13.01 10.98 -5.81
CA LYS A 8 12.78 9.64 -6.34
C LYS A 8 12.56 8.67 -5.18
N LEU A 9 11.30 8.42 -4.84
CA LEU A 9 10.90 7.54 -3.74
C LEU A 9 11.34 6.10 -4.01
N THR A 10 11.60 5.38 -2.92
CA THR A 10 12.02 3.99 -2.86
C THR A 10 11.13 3.21 -1.89
N HIS A 11 11.26 1.89 -1.87
CA HIS A 11 10.52 1.04 -0.94
C HIS A 11 10.76 1.36 0.54
N LYS A 12 11.89 2.01 0.88
CA LYS A 12 12.23 2.38 2.25
C LYS A 12 11.53 3.66 2.73
N ASP A 13 10.94 4.42 1.81
CA ASP A 13 10.31 5.70 2.14
C ASP A 13 8.87 5.51 2.66
N TYR A 14 8.31 4.31 2.53
CA TYR A 14 6.95 3.98 2.96
C TYR A 14 6.96 3.40 4.37
N THR A 15 6.15 4.00 5.25
CA THR A 15 6.16 3.65 6.69
C THR A 15 4.80 3.18 7.21
N VAL A 16 3.75 3.29 6.41
CA VAL A 16 2.40 2.83 6.74
C VAL A 16 1.93 1.86 5.66
N GLY A 17 1.50 0.68 6.07
CA GLY A 17 0.83 -0.30 5.21
C GLY A 17 -0.68 -0.29 5.46
N TRP A 18 -1.47 -0.35 4.41
CA TRP A 18 -2.93 -0.46 4.44
C TRP A 18 -3.34 -1.67 3.61
N VAL A 19 -4.01 -2.64 4.22
CA VAL A 19 -4.59 -3.80 3.53
C VAL A 19 -6.11 -3.66 3.53
N SER A 20 -6.69 -3.63 2.33
CA SER A 20 -8.14 -3.60 2.10
C SER A 20 -8.65 -5.02 1.82
N ALA A 21 -9.80 -5.39 2.37
CA ALA A 21 -10.41 -6.70 2.15
C ALA A 21 -11.17 -6.78 0.81
N LEU A 22 -11.77 -5.66 0.38
CA LEU A 22 -12.62 -5.57 -0.81
C LEU A 22 -12.15 -4.45 -1.76
N THR A 23 -12.46 -4.59 -3.04
CA THR A 23 -12.15 -3.57 -4.07
C THR A 23 -12.83 -2.23 -3.79
N LEU A 24 -14.02 -2.24 -3.16
CA LEU A 24 -14.71 -1.01 -2.76
C LEU A 24 -13.91 -0.25 -1.69
N GLU A 25 -13.34 -0.98 -0.73
CA GLU A 25 -12.51 -0.41 0.32
C GLU A 25 -11.18 0.11 -0.24
N LEU A 26 -10.58 -0.60 -1.21
CA LEU A 26 -9.41 -0.09 -1.95
C LEU A 26 -9.73 1.24 -2.66
N THR A 27 -10.90 1.33 -3.29
CA THR A 27 -11.33 2.57 -3.97
C THR A 27 -11.43 3.72 -2.97
N ALA A 28 -12.00 3.47 -1.80
CA ALA A 28 -12.07 4.46 -0.73
C ALA A 28 -10.68 4.84 -0.20
N ALA A 29 -9.81 3.86 0.07
CA ALA A 29 -8.46 4.09 0.55
C ALA A 29 -7.62 4.92 -0.44
N ARG A 30 -7.75 4.63 -1.73
CA ARG A 30 -7.11 5.40 -2.81
C ARG A 30 -7.65 6.82 -2.89
N ALA A 31 -8.96 7.01 -2.72
CA ALA A 31 -9.58 8.33 -2.70
C ALA A 31 -9.19 9.18 -1.47
N MET A 32 -8.68 8.56 -0.40
CA MET A 32 -8.16 9.26 0.78
C MET A 32 -6.72 9.77 0.59
N LEU A 33 -6.02 9.35 -0.45
CA LEU A 33 -4.67 9.84 -0.74
C LEU A 33 -4.70 11.31 -1.15
N GLU A 34 -3.79 12.10 -0.58
CA GLU A 34 -3.55 13.48 -0.98
C GLU A 34 -2.75 13.53 -2.27
N GLU A 35 -1.78 12.61 -2.39
CA GLU A 35 -0.95 12.41 -3.58
C GLU A 35 -0.83 10.92 -3.88
N GLU A 36 -0.97 10.54 -5.16
CA GLU A 36 -0.59 9.22 -5.64
C GLU A 36 0.83 9.25 -6.21
N HIS A 37 1.68 8.35 -5.72
CA HIS A 37 3.06 8.22 -6.17
C HIS A 37 3.19 7.21 -7.33
N PRO A 38 4.24 7.34 -8.16
CA PRO A 38 4.55 6.33 -9.17
C PRO A 38 4.79 4.94 -8.56
N LEU A 39 4.35 3.90 -9.27
CA LEU A 39 4.58 2.51 -8.92
C LEU A 39 6.08 2.19 -8.82
N LEU A 40 6.44 1.41 -7.80
CA LEU A 40 7.75 0.81 -7.67
C LEU A 40 7.74 -0.63 -8.18
N SER A 41 8.90 -1.14 -8.58
CA SER A 41 9.04 -2.52 -9.06
C SER A 41 8.81 -3.52 -7.93
N THR A 42 7.77 -4.35 -8.05
CA THR A 42 7.50 -5.43 -7.10
C THR A 42 8.57 -6.53 -7.19
N PRO A 43 9.22 -6.92 -6.08
CA PRO A 43 10.21 -8.00 -6.08
C PRO A 43 9.62 -9.37 -6.48
N PRO A 44 10.43 -10.28 -7.03
CA PRO A 44 9.99 -11.65 -7.30
C PRO A 44 9.40 -12.33 -6.06
N GLY A 45 8.26 -13.00 -6.24
CA GLY A 45 7.56 -13.72 -5.17
C GLY A 45 6.67 -12.85 -4.28
N ASP A 46 6.52 -11.56 -4.58
CA ASP A 46 5.41 -10.74 -4.13
C ASP A 46 4.40 -10.61 -5.28
N THR A 47 3.17 -11.05 -5.01
CA THR A 47 2.08 -11.10 -5.99
C THR A 47 1.04 -10.00 -5.75
N ASN A 48 1.28 -9.13 -4.77
CA ASN A 48 0.39 -8.03 -4.47
C ASN A 48 0.45 -6.97 -5.57
N THR A 49 -0.70 -6.32 -5.78
CA THR A 49 -0.77 -5.05 -6.51
C THR A 49 -0.82 -3.93 -5.49
N TYR A 50 0.05 -2.93 -5.66
CA TYR A 50 0.15 -1.81 -4.74
C TYR A 50 -0.37 -0.52 -5.34
N THR A 51 -0.96 0.31 -4.50
CA THR A 51 -1.14 1.74 -4.72
C THR A 51 -0.26 2.47 -3.71
N LEU A 52 0.47 3.48 -4.18
CA LEU A 52 1.43 4.22 -3.38
C LEU A 52 0.98 5.68 -3.32
N GLY A 53 1.15 6.31 -2.16
CA GLY A 53 0.77 7.71 -2.02
C GLY A 53 1.11 8.29 -0.66
N SER A 54 0.53 9.44 -0.36
CA SER A 54 0.67 10.11 0.92
C SER A 54 -0.67 10.53 1.54
N ILE A 55 -0.73 10.51 2.88
CA ILE A 55 -1.79 11.11 3.69
C ILE A 55 -1.14 11.79 4.89
N GLY A 56 -1.44 13.06 5.15
CA GLY A 56 -0.88 13.84 6.25
C GLY A 56 0.64 13.89 6.25
N GLY A 57 1.28 13.82 5.08
CA GLY A 57 2.75 13.75 4.96
C GLY A 57 3.36 12.39 5.29
N HIS A 58 2.56 11.34 5.49
CA HIS A 58 3.04 9.97 5.63
C HIS A 58 2.92 9.21 4.32
N ASN A 59 4.01 8.56 3.89
CA ASN A 59 3.99 7.69 2.72
C ASN A 59 3.33 6.34 3.05
N ILE A 60 2.26 6.03 2.33
CA ILE A 60 1.39 4.87 2.53
C ILE A 60 1.49 3.90 1.35
N VAL A 61 1.56 2.61 1.67
CA VAL A 61 1.39 1.49 0.73
C VAL A 61 0.02 0.90 0.96
N ILE A 62 -0.80 0.85 -0.08
CA ILE A 62 -2.12 0.21 -0.06
C ILE A 62 -2.05 -1.06 -0.89
N ALA A 63 -2.55 -2.18 -0.35
CA ALA A 63 -2.82 -3.40 -1.10
C ALA A 63 -4.27 -3.86 -0.87
N CYS A 64 -4.79 -4.64 -1.79
CA CYS A 64 -6.10 -5.29 -1.66
C CYS A 64 -5.95 -6.79 -1.69
N LEU A 65 -6.82 -7.51 -0.98
CA LEU A 65 -6.89 -8.95 -1.11
C LEU A 65 -7.23 -9.36 -2.54
N PRO A 66 -6.76 -10.54 -3.00
CA PRO A 66 -7.14 -11.07 -4.29
C PRO A 66 -8.66 -11.19 -4.40
N MET A 67 -9.21 -10.86 -5.57
CA MET A 67 -10.66 -10.94 -5.82
C MET A 67 -11.21 -12.33 -5.44
N GLY A 68 -12.31 -12.34 -4.70
CA GLY A 68 -12.95 -13.59 -4.24
C GLY A 68 -12.23 -14.30 -3.09
N LYS A 69 -11.13 -13.76 -2.56
CA LYS A 69 -10.44 -14.29 -1.38
C LYS A 69 -10.61 -13.33 -0.19
N ILE A 70 -11.55 -13.66 0.68
CA ILE A 70 -11.78 -12.95 1.96
C ILE A 70 -11.26 -13.81 3.11
N GLY A 71 -10.89 -13.16 4.22
CA GLY A 71 -10.55 -13.82 5.48
C GLY A 71 -9.06 -13.70 5.86
N ASN A 72 -8.72 -14.28 7.01
CA ASN A 72 -7.44 -14.06 7.68
C ASN A 72 -6.22 -14.57 6.89
N ASN A 73 -6.35 -15.70 6.17
CA ASN A 73 -5.22 -16.30 5.44
C ASN A 73 -4.77 -15.43 4.25
N PRO A 74 -5.67 -14.98 3.35
CA PRO A 74 -5.33 -13.99 2.33
C PRO A 74 -4.73 -12.71 2.93
N ALA A 75 -5.34 -12.19 3.99
CA ALA A 75 -4.87 -11.00 4.71
C ALA A 75 -3.42 -11.14 5.23
N ALA A 76 -3.12 -12.24 5.91
CA ALA A 76 -1.78 -12.51 6.42
C ALA A 76 -0.76 -12.63 5.27
N THR A 77 -1.14 -13.25 4.15
CA THR A 77 -0.27 -13.40 2.98
C THR A 77 0.07 -12.05 2.37
N VAL A 78 -0.95 -11.20 2.14
CA VAL A 78 -0.77 -9.85 1.58
C VAL A 78 0.10 -9.02 2.51
N ALA A 79 -0.20 -8.99 3.82
CA ALA A 79 0.58 -8.25 4.79
C ALA A 79 2.03 -8.72 4.89
N THR A 80 2.28 -10.03 4.87
CA THR A 80 3.64 -10.61 4.93
C THR A 80 4.45 -10.20 3.71
N GLN A 81 3.87 -10.28 2.51
CA GLN A 81 4.55 -9.85 1.28
C GLN A 81 4.80 -8.34 1.28
N MET A 82 3.83 -7.54 1.75
CA MET A 82 3.96 -6.08 1.87
C MET A 82 5.12 -5.67 2.78
N ILE A 83 5.21 -6.22 3.98
CA ILE A 83 6.29 -5.89 4.93
C ILE A 83 7.65 -6.32 4.38
N ARG A 84 7.71 -7.43 3.63
CA ARG A 84 8.95 -7.88 2.98
C ARG A 84 9.39 -6.92 1.87
N THR A 85 8.45 -6.40 1.09
CA THR A 85 8.71 -5.49 -0.03
C THR A 85 9.00 -4.07 0.44
N PHE A 86 8.33 -3.62 1.50
CA PHE A 86 8.47 -2.28 2.11
C PHE A 86 9.03 -2.41 3.54
N PRO A 87 10.37 -2.52 3.69
CA PRO A 87 10.99 -2.93 4.95
C PRO A 87 10.91 -1.87 6.06
N CYS A 88 10.48 -0.65 5.74
CA CYS A 88 10.37 0.45 6.69
C CYS A 88 8.94 0.71 7.17
N ILE A 89 7.98 -0.17 6.83
CA ILE A 89 6.64 -0.16 7.42
C ILE A 89 6.74 -0.33 8.93
N ARG A 90 6.16 0.62 9.67
CA ARG A 90 6.09 0.63 11.13
C ARG A 90 4.67 0.36 11.65
N PHE A 91 3.66 0.70 10.85
CA PHE A 91 2.26 0.53 11.19
C PHE A 91 1.53 -0.16 10.03
N GLY A 92 0.76 -1.20 10.33
CA GLY A 92 -0.09 -1.90 9.38
C GLY A 92 -1.55 -1.78 9.78
N LEU A 93 -2.40 -1.37 8.85
CA LEU A 93 -3.85 -1.26 9.03
C LEU A 93 -4.54 -2.33 8.18
N MET A 94 -5.38 -3.15 8.80
CA MET A 94 -6.34 -3.99 8.08
C MET A 94 -7.68 -3.25 8.12
N VAL A 95 -8.14 -2.77 6.98
CA VAL A 95 -9.38 -2.00 6.89
C VAL A 95 -10.39 -2.77 6.06
N GLY A 96 -11.54 -3.04 6.65
CA GLY A 96 -12.67 -3.58 5.94
C GLY A 96 -13.97 -3.40 6.69
N ILE A 97 -15.07 -3.74 6.03
CA ILE A 97 -16.42 -3.72 6.61
C ILE A 97 -16.53 -4.92 7.56
N GLY A 98 -16.84 -4.66 8.83
CA GLY A 98 -17.01 -5.65 9.91
C GLY A 98 -18.45 -6.04 10.15
#